data_AF-A0A938FEG0-F1
#
_entry.id   AF-A0A938FEG0-F1
#
_cell.length_a   1.000
_cell.length_b   1.000
_cell.length_c   1.000
_cell.angle_alpha   90.00
_cell.angle_beta   90.00
_cell.angle_gamma   90.00
#
_symmetry.space_group_name_H-M   'P 1'
#
loop_
_entity.id
_entity.type
_entity.pdbx_description
1 polymer ?
#
loop_
_entity_poly.entity_id
_entity_poly.type
_entity_poly.pdbx_seq_one_letter_code
_entity_poly.pdbx_strand_id
1 'polypeptide(L)'
;MKNPSLEEILDRIAKTEQKSPNIKTISIDGPAGSGKTTLARRIAESFSIGPVTTIHMDDLYNGWEDALTVQLARTLTQQILTPISQGKPFSYRKYDWLKKGFGDFTSVPLPSLLILEGVGSGQKVTRKFTDEAIWIEVESEVGLQRVLNRDGDYLETEMRVWQLREQEHFQKENTRDCATIRVDGNFFI
;
A
#
# COMPACT_ATOMS: atom_id res chain seq x y z
N MET A 1 10.91 -19.78 4.77
CA MET A 1 10.75 -18.94 5.99
C MET A 1 9.36 -19.17 6.53
N LYS A 2 9.18 -19.22 7.85
CA LYS A 2 7.84 -19.29 8.46
C LYS A 2 7.13 -17.96 8.18
N ASN A 3 5.85 -17.99 7.82
CA ASN A 3 5.04 -16.78 7.65
C ASN A 3 4.94 -16.06 9.01
N PRO A 4 5.30 -14.76 9.12
CA PRO A 4 5.26 -14.07 10.40
C PRO A 4 3.81 -13.93 10.89
N SER A 5 3.56 -14.05 12.18
CA SER A 5 2.23 -13.83 12.78
C SER A 5 1.86 -12.34 12.80
N LEU A 6 0.56 -12.03 12.99
CA LEU A 6 0.13 -10.63 13.12
C LEU A 6 0.78 -9.96 14.33
N GLU A 7 0.93 -10.70 15.43
CA GLU A 7 1.61 -10.25 16.64
C GLU A 7 3.09 -9.94 16.39
N GLU A 8 3.79 -10.81 15.66
CA GLU A 8 5.20 -10.59 15.27
C GLU A 8 5.35 -9.34 14.38
N ILE A 9 4.40 -9.09 13.47
CA ILE A 9 4.39 -7.87 12.64
C ILE A 9 4.14 -6.63 13.50
N LEU A 10 3.15 -6.65 14.39
CA LEU A 10 2.83 -5.51 15.27
C LEU A 10 3.98 -5.18 16.23
N ASP A 11 4.59 -6.21 16.84
CA ASP A 11 5.75 -6.06 17.72
C ASP A 11 6.92 -5.41 16.98
N ARG A 12 7.17 -5.85 15.74
CA ARG A 12 8.19 -5.24 14.89
C ARG A 12 7.88 -3.78 14.57
N ILE A 13 6.66 -3.48 14.10
CA ILE A 13 6.24 -2.09 13.82
C ILE A 13 6.43 -1.20 15.06
N ALA A 14 6.09 -1.70 16.25
CA ALA A 14 6.26 -0.97 17.50
C ALA A 14 7.74 -0.69 17.82
N LYS A 15 8.62 -1.69 17.65
CA LYS A 15 10.04 -1.63 18.00
C LYS A 15 10.94 -0.88 17.01
N THR A 16 10.54 -0.78 15.75
CA THR A 16 11.36 -0.11 14.72
C THR A 16 11.61 1.35 15.08
N GLU A 17 12.74 1.93 14.69
CA GLU A 17 12.95 3.37 14.91
C GLU A 17 12.05 4.18 13.96
N GLN A 18 11.39 5.22 14.48
CA GLN A 18 10.56 6.09 13.65
C GLN A 18 11.45 7.03 12.84
N LYS A 19 11.23 7.10 11.53
CA LYS A 19 11.88 8.09 10.65
C LYS A 19 11.28 9.49 10.78
N SER A 20 10.04 9.58 11.26
CA SER A 20 9.31 10.84 11.44
C SER A 20 8.90 11.00 12.91
N PRO A 21 8.97 12.20 13.51
CA PRO A 21 8.60 12.39 14.91
C PRO A 21 7.13 12.03 15.19
N ASN A 22 6.90 11.15 16.17
CA ASN A 22 5.59 10.76 16.69
C ASN A 22 4.65 10.04 15.69
N ILE A 23 5.18 9.51 14.58
CA ILE A 23 4.39 8.85 13.55
C ILE A 23 5.13 7.61 13.06
N LYS A 24 4.40 6.49 12.99
CA LYS A 24 4.83 5.30 12.28
C LYS A 24 4.33 5.33 10.85
N THR A 25 5.16 5.02 9.87
CA THR A 25 4.75 4.87 8.48
C THR A 25 5.13 3.50 7.97
N ILE A 26 4.18 2.74 7.44
CA ILE A 26 4.44 1.44 6.83
C ILE A 26 3.91 1.38 5.40
N SER A 27 4.54 0.56 4.56
CA SER A 27 3.97 0.16 3.27
C SER A 27 3.62 -1.33 3.25
N ILE A 28 2.52 -1.66 2.58
CA ILE A 28 2.06 -3.03 2.35
C ILE A 28 1.83 -3.20 0.85
N ASP A 29 2.81 -3.81 0.19
CA ASP A 29 2.86 -3.98 -1.26
C ASP A 29 2.85 -5.47 -1.64
N GLY A 30 2.62 -5.77 -2.91
CA GLY A 30 2.45 -7.13 -3.42
C GLY A 30 1.46 -7.18 -4.59
N PRO A 31 1.41 -8.29 -5.35
CA PRO A 31 0.52 -8.46 -6.50
C PRO A 31 -0.96 -8.25 -6.16
N ALA A 32 -1.78 -7.87 -7.13
CA ALA A 32 -3.23 -7.80 -6.96
C ALA A 32 -3.80 -9.13 -6.41
N GLY A 33 -4.78 -9.05 -5.50
CA GLY A 33 -5.34 -10.24 -4.84
C GLY A 33 -4.45 -10.90 -3.76
N SER A 34 -3.28 -10.33 -3.43
CA SER A 34 -2.38 -10.93 -2.42
C SER A 34 -2.88 -10.84 -0.98
N GLY A 35 -3.76 -9.88 -0.66
CA GLY A 35 -4.29 -9.70 0.70
C GLY A 35 -3.84 -8.45 1.44
N LYS A 36 -3.22 -7.49 0.75
CA LYS A 36 -2.72 -6.22 1.33
C LYS A 36 -3.77 -5.50 2.17
N THR A 37 -4.94 -5.24 1.60
CA THR A 37 -6.06 -4.57 2.28
C THR A 37 -6.50 -5.33 3.54
N THR A 38 -6.53 -6.66 3.50
CA THR A 38 -6.88 -7.48 4.68
C THR A 38 -5.84 -7.35 5.78
N LEU A 39 -4.55 -7.40 5.46
CA LEU A 39 -3.48 -7.21 6.44
C LEU A 39 -3.49 -5.78 7.00
N ALA A 40 -3.64 -4.77 6.14
CA ALA A 40 -3.75 -3.37 6.53
C ALA A 40 -4.88 -3.16 7.54
N ARG A 41 -6.07 -3.71 7.26
CA ARG A 41 -7.22 -3.67 8.17
C ARG A 41 -6.92 -4.29 9.53
N ARG A 42 -6.30 -5.48 9.56
CA ARG A 42 -6.00 -6.19 10.81
C ARG A 42 -4.93 -5.51 11.64
N ILE A 43 -3.92 -4.92 11.00
CA ILE A 43 -2.94 -4.07 11.68
C ILE A 43 -3.65 -2.86 12.27
N ALA A 44 -4.49 -2.17 11.49
CA ALA A 44 -5.23 -1.00 11.97
C ALA A 44 -6.15 -1.30 13.16
N GLU A 45 -6.88 -2.42 13.12
CA GLU A 45 -7.77 -2.87 14.20
C GLU A 45 -7.01 -3.26 15.48
N SER A 46 -5.76 -3.73 15.34
CA SER A 46 -4.94 -4.20 16.46
C SER A 46 -3.98 -3.14 17.00
N PHE A 47 -3.86 -1.99 16.33
CA PHE A 47 -2.94 -0.92 16.73
C PHE A 47 -3.55 -0.04 17.82
N SER A 48 -3.09 -0.23 19.05
CA SER A 48 -3.66 0.42 20.25
C SER A 48 -3.01 1.75 20.64
N ILE A 49 -1.94 2.18 19.97
CA ILE A 49 -1.13 3.34 20.36
C ILE A 49 -1.81 4.68 20.01
N GLY A 50 -2.67 4.71 18.99
CA GLY A 50 -3.34 5.93 18.56
C GLY A 50 -4.06 5.82 17.22
N PRO A 51 -4.51 6.94 16.63
CA PRO A 51 -5.25 6.93 15.37
C PRO A 51 -4.44 6.33 14.23
N VAL A 52 -5.09 5.49 13.43
CA VAL A 52 -4.51 4.87 12.23
C VAL A 52 -5.18 5.47 11.00
N THR A 53 -4.39 5.74 9.97
CA THR A 53 -4.88 6.08 8.64
C THR A 53 -4.33 5.09 7.62
N THR A 54 -5.21 4.54 6.80
CA THR A 54 -4.83 3.73 5.64
C THR A 54 -5.11 4.52 4.36
N ILE A 55 -4.11 4.60 3.49
CA ILE A 55 -4.22 5.13 2.13
C ILE A 55 -4.18 3.96 1.18
N HIS A 56 -5.28 3.78 0.44
CA HIS A 56 -5.39 2.78 -0.60
C HIS A 56 -4.77 3.35 -1.88
N MET A 57 -3.82 2.64 -2.48
CA MET A 57 -3.19 3.12 -3.72
C MET A 57 -4.20 3.28 -4.86
N ASP A 58 -5.29 2.51 -4.86
CA ASP A 58 -6.43 2.61 -5.79
C ASP A 58 -7.12 3.98 -5.75
N ASP A 59 -7.05 4.70 -4.62
CA ASP A 59 -7.55 6.08 -4.52
C ASP A 59 -6.64 7.07 -5.27
N LEU A 60 -5.39 6.71 -5.55
CA LEU A 60 -4.36 7.62 -6.08
C LEU A 60 -4.07 7.40 -7.57
N TYR A 61 -4.53 6.28 -8.14
CA TYR A 61 -4.30 5.97 -9.54
C TYR A 61 -5.12 6.88 -10.44
N ASN A 62 -4.49 7.43 -11.50
CA ASN A 62 -5.22 8.16 -12.53
C ASN A 62 -5.84 7.18 -13.55
N GLY A 63 -6.77 6.36 -13.07
CA GLY A 63 -7.30 5.24 -13.84
C GLY A 63 -6.26 4.14 -14.13
N TRP A 64 -6.63 3.18 -14.97
CA TRP A 64 -5.82 2.00 -15.24
C TRP A 64 -4.50 2.28 -15.95
N GLU A 65 -4.50 3.19 -16.93
CA GLU A 65 -3.34 3.43 -17.80
C GLU A 65 -2.26 4.26 -17.11
N ASP A 66 -2.65 5.23 -16.28
CA ASP A 66 -1.74 6.16 -15.61
C ASP A 66 -1.52 5.85 -14.11
N ALA A 67 -1.83 4.63 -13.67
CA ALA A 67 -1.78 4.23 -12.26
C ALA A 67 -0.37 4.29 -11.64
N LEU A 68 0.62 3.66 -12.26
CA LEU A 68 1.98 3.46 -11.70
C LEU A 68 3.01 4.42 -12.30
N THR A 69 2.62 5.68 -12.44
CA THR A 69 3.40 6.72 -13.13
C THR A 69 4.14 7.66 -12.18
N VAL A 70 4.92 8.59 -12.74
CA VAL A 70 5.57 9.67 -11.99
C VAL A 70 4.55 10.55 -11.25
N GLN A 71 3.30 10.62 -11.74
CA GLN A 71 2.24 11.36 -11.07
C GLN A 71 1.91 10.74 -9.70
N LEU A 72 1.78 9.42 -9.63
CA LEU A 72 1.59 8.71 -8.37
C LEU A 72 2.75 8.98 -7.40
N ALA A 73 4.00 8.86 -7.89
CA ALA A 73 5.19 9.13 -7.09
C ALA A 73 5.21 10.58 -6.53
N ARG A 74 4.79 11.56 -7.34
CA ARG A 74 4.65 12.96 -6.90
C ARG A 74 3.56 13.13 -5.85
N THR A 75 2.39 12.52 -6.04
CA THR A 75 1.30 12.56 -5.05
C THR A 75 1.75 11.98 -3.72
N LEU A 76 2.32 10.76 -3.72
CA LEU A 76 2.81 10.12 -2.50
C LEU A 76 3.87 10.97 -1.79
N THR A 77 4.85 11.50 -2.53
CA THR A 77 5.95 12.24 -1.91
C THR A 77 5.54 13.64 -1.47
N GLN A 78 4.92 14.43 -2.34
CA GLN A 78 4.67 15.86 -2.11
C GLN A 78 3.41 16.09 -1.28
N GLN A 79 2.34 15.33 -1.52
CA GLN A 79 1.05 15.56 -0.87
C GLN A 79 0.91 14.78 0.43
N ILE A 80 1.56 13.61 0.58
CA ILE A 80 1.36 12.72 1.74
C ILE A 80 2.62 12.63 2.60
N LEU A 81 3.71 12.08 2.08
CA LEU A 81 4.87 11.67 2.89
C LEU A 81 5.73 12.85 3.36
N THR A 82 5.86 13.92 2.57
CA THR A 82 6.60 15.12 3.00
C THR A 82 5.90 15.82 4.17
N PRO A 83 4.58 16.10 4.12
CA PRO A 83 3.85 16.61 5.29
C PRO A 83 3.96 15.70 6.52
N ILE A 84 3.84 14.38 6.34
CA ILE A 84 4.00 13.39 7.43
C ILE A 84 5.38 13.50 8.06
N SER A 85 6.44 13.59 7.26
CA SER A 85 7.81 13.76 7.78
C SER A 85 8.02 15.06 8.57
N GLN A 86 7.12 16.03 8.41
CA GLN A 86 7.14 17.30 9.13
C GLN A 86 6.16 17.34 10.31
N GLY A 87 5.48 16.23 10.63
CA GLY A 87 4.47 16.18 11.69
C GLY A 87 3.22 17.00 11.37
N LYS A 88 2.81 17.09 10.10
CA LYS A 88 1.67 17.91 9.65
C LYS A 88 0.53 17.05 9.09
N PRO A 89 -0.73 17.50 9.25
CA PRO A 89 -1.84 17.01 8.45
C PRO A 89 -1.53 17.09 6.95
N PHE A 90 -2.21 16.26 6.17
CA PHE A 90 -1.98 16.18 4.73
C PHE A 90 -3.30 16.09 3.97
N SER A 91 -3.27 16.38 2.67
CA SER A 91 -4.46 16.33 1.83
C SER A 91 -4.13 15.72 0.48
N TYR A 92 -5.04 14.91 -0.06
CA TYR A 92 -4.93 14.32 -1.38
C TYR A 92 -6.30 14.21 -2.05
N ARG A 93 -6.32 13.94 -3.35
CA ARG A 93 -7.55 13.72 -4.12
C ARG A 93 -7.72 12.23 -4.36
N LYS A 94 -8.94 11.73 -4.17
CA LYS A 94 -9.30 10.36 -4.52
C LYS A 94 -9.77 10.28 -5.96
N TYR A 95 -9.38 9.22 -6.67
CA TYR A 95 -9.88 8.93 -8.01
C TYR A 95 -11.28 8.31 -7.93
N ASP A 96 -12.23 8.93 -8.62
CA ASP A 96 -13.57 8.38 -8.81
C ASP A 96 -13.55 7.50 -10.07
N TRP A 97 -13.50 6.18 -9.87
CA TRP A 97 -13.43 5.20 -10.96
C TRP A 97 -14.67 5.20 -11.86
N LEU A 98 -15.83 5.61 -11.34
CA LEU A 98 -17.06 5.72 -12.13
C LEU A 98 -17.04 6.97 -13.01
N LYS A 99 -16.56 8.11 -12.46
CA LYS A 99 -16.46 9.38 -13.21
C LYS A 99 -15.16 9.54 -13.98
N LYS A 100 -14.21 8.61 -13.84
CA LYS A 100 -12.89 8.60 -14.49
C LYS A 100 -12.10 9.88 -14.23
N GLY A 101 -12.05 10.33 -12.98
CA GLY A 101 -11.32 11.54 -12.62
C GLY A 101 -11.17 11.75 -11.12
N PHE A 102 -10.23 12.61 -10.74
CA PHE A 102 -10.03 12.97 -9.33
C PHE A 102 -11.17 13.84 -8.81
N GLY A 103 -11.69 13.50 -7.63
CA GLY A 103 -12.64 14.32 -6.87
C GLY A 103 -11.97 15.50 -6.17
N ASP A 104 -12.60 16.02 -5.11
CA ASP A 104 -12.04 17.12 -4.32
C ASP A 104 -10.92 16.65 -3.37
N PHE A 105 -10.17 17.62 -2.83
CA PHE A 105 -9.17 17.33 -1.81
C PHE A 105 -9.84 16.88 -0.50
N THR A 106 -9.37 15.76 0.03
CA THR A 106 -9.73 15.27 1.36
C THR A 106 -8.57 15.59 2.31
N SER A 107 -8.88 16.30 3.40
CA SER A 107 -7.91 16.58 4.48
C SER A 107 -7.87 15.42 5.47
N VAL A 108 -6.67 15.03 5.89
CA VAL A 108 -6.43 13.95 6.83
C VAL A 108 -5.62 14.48 8.01
N PRO A 109 -6.14 14.34 9.25
CA PRO A 109 -5.39 14.72 10.44
C PRO A 109 -4.15 13.84 10.61
N LEU A 110 -3.17 14.31 11.37
CA LEU A 110 -1.94 13.56 11.62
C LEU A 110 -2.24 12.24 12.38
N PRO A 111 -1.95 11.06 11.82
CA PRO A 111 -2.16 9.78 12.51
C PRO A 111 -0.94 9.40 13.35
N SER A 112 -1.12 8.46 14.28
CA SER A 112 -0.01 7.77 14.95
C SER A 112 0.59 6.66 14.09
N LEU A 113 -0.21 6.08 13.18
CA LEU A 113 0.23 5.13 12.16
C LEU A 113 -0.36 5.47 10.80
N LEU A 114 0.49 5.66 9.80
CA LEU A 114 0.13 5.75 8.39
C LEU A 114 0.45 4.41 7.70
N ILE A 115 -0.55 3.81 7.07
CA ILE A 115 -0.41 2.62 6.24
C ILE A 115 -0.62 3.03 4.78
N LEU A 116 0.39 2.83 3.94
CA LEU A 116 0.24 2.88 2.49
C LEU A 116 0.02 1.45 1.99
N GLU A 117 -1.15 1.13 1.44
CA GLU A 117 -1.46 -0.23 1.00
C GLU A 117 -1.92 -0.25 -0.46
N GLY A 118 -1.36 -1.17 -1.23
CA GLY A 118 -1.68 -1.33 -2.64
C GLY A 118 -0.42 -1.39 -3.51
N VAL A 119 -0.61 -1.69 -4.79
CA VAL A 119 0.50 -1.85 -5.74
C VAL A 119 1.26 -0.53 -5.88
N GLY A 120 2.58 -0.58 -5.68
CA GLY A 120 3.45 0.60 -5.78
C GLY A 120 3.53 1.44 -4.50
N SER A 121 2.95 0.98 -3.39
CA SER A 121 3.14 1.60 -2.08
C SER A 121 4.59 1.49 -1.58
N GLY A 122 5.33 0.45 -1.98
CA GLY A 122 6.72 0.17 -1.64
C GLY A 122 7.77 0.67 -2.65
N GLN A 123 7.38 1.53 -3.59
CA GLN A 123 8.28 2.10 -4.59
C GLN A 123 9.43 2.91 -3.98
N LYS A 124 10.55 3.06 -4.70
CA LYS A 124 11.81 3.66 -4.19
C LYS A 124 11.61 5.00 -3.49
N VAL A 125 10.75 5.86 -4.03
CA VAL A 125 10.53 7.21 -3.49
C VAL A 125 9.87 7.22 -2.12
N THR A 126 9.15 6.17 -1.71
CA THR A 126 8.48 6.08 -0.41
C THR A 126 9.41 5.54 0.68
N ARG A 127 10.44 4.77 0.33
CA ARG A 127 11.30 4.03 1.27
C ARG A 127 12.02 4.87 2.32
N LYS A 128 12.37 6.11 1.96
CA LYS A 128 13.01 7.04 2.91
C LYS A 128 12.05 7.55 4.00
N PHE A 129 10.74 7.33 3.83
CA PHE A 129 9.71 7.73 4.77
C PHE A 129 9.07 6.56 5.51
N THR A 130 9.16 5.33 4.97
CA THR A 130 8.57 4.13 5.57
C THR A 130 9.51 3.49 6.59
N ASP A 131 9.03 3.23 7.80
CA ASP A 131 9.75 2.54 8.87
C ASP A 131 9.82 1.03 8.60
N GLU A 132 8.70 0.44 8.15
CA GLU A 132 8.62 -0.96 7.72
C GLU A 132 7.99 -1.06 6.33
N ALA A 133 8.54 -1.95 5.50
CA ALA A 133 8.03 -2.26 4.16
C ALA A 133 7.67 -3.74 4.11
N ILE A 134 6.37 -4.02 3.96
CA ILE A 134 5.81 -5.37 3.95
C ILE A 134 5.53 -5.75 2.51
N TRP A 135 6.08 -6.89 2.07
CA TRP A 135 5.75 -7.53 0.80
C TRP A 135 4.88 -8.76 1.05
N ILE A 136 3.70 -8.82 0.43
CA ILE A 136 2.87 -10.02 0.41
C ILE A 136 3.04 -10.71 -0.94
N GLU A 137 3.66 -11.89 -0.90
CA GLU A 137 3.88 -12.75 -2.05
C GLU A 137 2.63 -13.56 -2.36
N VAL A 138 2.23 -13.63 -3.62
CA VAL A 138 1.21 -14.59 -4.08
C VAL A 138 1.48 -14.92 -5.54
N GLU A 139 1.18 -16.14 -5.95
CA GLU A 139 1.20 -16.51 -7.36
C GLU A 139 0.18 -15.67 -8.14
N SER A 140 0.57 -15.15 -9.30
CA SER A 140 -0.23 -14.19 -10.07
C SER A 140 -1.62 -14.72 -10.40
N GLU A 141 -1.73 -16.00 -10.78
CA GLU A 141 -3.02 -16.61 -11.11
C GLU A 141 -3.92 -16.77 -9.88
N VAL A 142 -3.35 -17.11 -8.72
CA VAL A 142 -4.10 -17.16 -7.46
C VAL A 142 -4.63 -15.77 -7.10
N GLY A 143 -3.80 -14.74 -7.27
CA GLY A 143 -4.19 -13.34 -7.08
C GLY A 143 -5.32 -12.91 -8.02
N LEU A 144 -5.21 -13.23 -9.31
CA LEU A 144 -6.24 -12.95 -10.32
C LEU A 144 -7.57 -13.60 -9.95
N GLN A 145 -7.58 -14.90 -9.65
CA GLN A 145 -8.80 -15.62 -9.28
C GLN A 145 -9.47 -15.00 -8.05
N ARG A 146 -8.69 -14.54 -7.05
CA ARG A 146 -9.25 -13.84 -5.88
C ARG A 146 -9.89 -12.51 -6.26
N VAL A 147 -9.31 -11.76 -7.19
CA VAL A 147 -9.89 -10.50 -7.68
C VAL A 147 -11.17 -10.76 -8.44
N LEU A 148 -11.18 -11.70 -9.40
CA LEU A 148 -12.37 -12.02 -10.20
C LEU A 148 -13.53 -12.53 -9.33
N ASN A 149 -13.25 -13.42 -8.37
CA ASN A 149 -14.28 -13.90 -7.45
C ASN A 149 -14.89 -12.81 -6.55
N ARG A 150 -14.10 -11.76 -6.22
CA ARG A 150 -14.53 -10.68 -5.32
C ARG A 150 -15.23 -9.55 -6.08
N ASP A 151 -14.65 -9.14 -7.20
CA ASP A 151 -15.00 -7.90 -7.91
C ASP A 151 -15.72 -8.17 -9.24
N GLY A 152 -15.70 -9.42 -9.71
CA GLY A 152 -16.43 -9.91 -10.89
C GLY A 152 -15.52 -10.25 -12.07
N ASP A 153 -15.93 -11.28 -12.82
CA ASP A 153 -15.19 -11.82 -13.98
C ASP A 153 -15.04 -10.81 -15.13
N TYR A 154 -15.89 -9.79 -15.18
CA TYR A 154 -15.83 -8.74 -16.21
C TYR A 154 -14.53 -7.93 -16.19
N LEU A 155 -13.74 -8.02 -15.11
CA LEU A 155 -12.45 -7.35 -14.95
C LEU A 155 -11.26 -8.16 -15.51
N GLU A 156 -11.46 -9.38 -15.99
CA GLU A 156 -10.36 -10.28 -16.35
C GLU A 156 -9.41 -9.65 -17.38
N THR A 157 -9.96 -8.97 -18.40
CA THR A 157 -9.12 -8.37 -19.45
C THR A 157 -8.24 -7.26 -18.89
N GLU A 158 -8.82 -6.33 -18.13
CA GLU A 158 -8.10 -5.24 -17.48
C GLU A 158 -7.07 -5.76 -16.47
N MET A 159 -7.44 -6.78 -15.70
CA MET A 159 -6.56 -7.37 -14.68
C MET A 159 -5.38 -8.11 -15.28
N ARG A 160 -5.52 -8.74 -16.44
CA ARG A 160 -4.39 -9.35 -17.15
C ARG A 160 -3.39 -8.31 -17.64
N VAL A 161 -3.87 -7.16 -18.13
CA VAL A 161 -3.01 -6.02 -18.46
C VAL A 161 -2.36 -5.45 -17.20
N TRP A 162 -3.13 -5.38 -16.10
CA TRP A 162 -2.63 -4.92 -14.81
C TRP A 162 -1.51 -5.80 -14.26
N GLN A 163 -1.60 -7.12 -14.37
CA GLN A 163 -0.56 -8.07 -13.93
C GLN A 163 0.79 -7.78 -14.59
N LEU A 164 0.80 -7.47 -15.88
CA LEU A 164 2.01 -7.08 -16.60
C LEU A 164 2.57 -5.76 -16.04
N ARG A 165 1.71 -4.76 -15.84
CA ARG A 165 2.10 -3.44 -15.31
C ARG A 165 2.68 -3.52 -13.90
N GLU A 166 2.04 -4.26 -12.99
CA GLU A 166 2.53 -4.41 -11.63
C GLU A 166 3.87 -5.17 -11.60
N GLN A 167 4.01 -6.22 -12.43
CA GLN A 167 5.26 -6.98 -12.52
C GLN A 167 6.43 -6.11 -13.00
N GLU A 168 6.24 -5.35 -14.08
CA GLU A 168 7.24 -4.39 -14.58
C GLU A 168 7.60 -3.35 -13.52
N HIS A 169 6.60 -2.82 -12.82
CA HIS A 169 6.81 -1.86 -11.74
C HIS A 169 7.64 -2.47 -10.59
N PHE A 170 7.29 -3.66 -10.11
CA PHE A 170 8.01 -4.33 -9.03
C PHE A 170 9.47 -4.60 -9.38
N GLN A 171 9.75 -5.02 -10.62
CA GLN A 171 11.12 -5.23 -11.11
C GLN A 171 11.90 -3.92 -11.14
N LYS A 172 11.33 -2.87 -11.74
CA LYS A 172 11.96 -1.55 -11.83
C LYS A 172 12.26 -0.96 -10.45
N GLU A 173 11.34 -1.12 -9.51
CA GLU A 173 11.47 -0.59 -8.16
C GLU A 173 12.30 -1.51 -7.25
N ASN A 174 12.47 -2.79 -7.59
CA ASN A 174 13.04 -3.83 -6.73
C ASN A 174 12.28 -3.95 -5.40
N THR A 175 10.94 -3.88 -5.44
CA THR A 175 10.09 -3.72 -4.25
C THR A 175 10.21 -4.89 -3.28
N ARG A 176 10.12 -6.13 -3.79
CA ARG A 176 10.21 -7.36 -3.00
C ARG A 176 11.54 -7.51 -2.23
N ASP A 177 12.65 -7.16 -2.87
CA ASP A 177 13.98 -7.31 -2.28
C ASP A 177 14.35 -6.19 -1.33
N CYS A 178 13.66 -5.05 -1.41
CA CYS A 178 13.77 -3.97 -0.43
C CYS A 178 12.77 -4.08 0.73
N ALA A 179 11.86 -5.05 0.71
CA ALA A 179 10.91 -5.28 1.81
C ALA A 179 11.64 -5.78 3.06
N THR A 180 11.27 -5.23 4.21
CA THR A 180 11.80 -5.61 5.52
C THR A 180 11.06 -6.80 6.12
N ILE A 181 9.80 -7.02 5.72
CA ILE A 181 8.95 -8.15 6.10
C ILE A 181 8.41 -8.81 4.83
N ARG A 182 8.44 -10.14 4.76
CA ARG A 182 7.83 -10.92 3.68
C ARG A 182 6.76 -11.84 4.25
N VAL A 183 5.58 -11.78 3.66
CA VAL A 183 4.40 -12.57 4.02
C VAL A 183 4.03 -13.44 2.83
N ASP A 184 3.74 -14.71 3.08
CA ASP A 184 3.15 -15.61 2.09
C ASP A 184 1.63 -15.43 2.08
N GLY A 185 1.10 -14.83 1.03
CA GLY A 185 -0.33 -14.55 0.83
C GLY A 185 -1.20 -15.78 0.57
N ASN A 186 -0.61 -16.98 0.49
CA ASN A 186 -1.39 -18.24 0.54
C ASN A 186 -1.88 -18.55 1.95
N PHE A 187 -1.17 -18.04 2.97
CA PHE A 187 -1.51 -18.21 4.37
C PHE A 187 -1.85 -16.84 4.92
N PHE A 188 -3.14 -16.56 5.11
CA PHE A 188 -3.47 -15.37 5.86
C PHE A 188 -2.99 -15.54 7.30
N ILE A 189 -2.39 -14.46 7.77
CA ILE A 189 -1.99 -14.30 9.16
C ILE A 189 -3.20 -14.31 10.07
#